data_AF-A0A967BKH7-F1
#
_entry.id   AF-A0A967BKH7-F1
#
_cell.length_a   1.000
_cell.length_b   1.000
_cell.length_c   1.000
_cell.angle_alpha   90.00
_cell.angle_beta   90.00
_cell.angle_gamma   90.00
#
_symmetry.space_group_name_H-M   'P 1'
#
loop_
_entity.id
_entity.type
_entity.pdbx_description
1 polymer ?
#
loop_
_entity_poly.entity_id
_entity_poly.type
_entity_poly.pdbx_seq_one_letter_code
_entity_poly.pdbx_strand_id
1 'polypeptide(L)'
;ALKDKNIKAVLALFCETAMIDAESLTSMISTIYKKYRQKKKPVIFSIFGGEMTERVISDLGTENIPVFRDVYDAVSCLGVSYTQFRHAQVIDGEEKTPKVSINKISKIVDKALSDGREFLLADEGNQLLKIAGLSGPKSGIARNIKQAVEIAEDIGYPVVMKVVSRDILHKSDVGGVLLDLDNKEEVLDAYQTIVHNS
;
A
#
# COMPACT_ATOMS: atom_id res chain seq x y z
N ALA A 1 13.77 25.63 -7.99
CA ALA A 1 12.95 24.41 -8.03
C ALA A 1 11.62 24.58 -8.79
N LEU A 2 10.60 25.25 -8.24
CA LEU A 2 9.25 25.31 -8.86
C LEU A 2 9.22 25.78 -10.33
N LYS A 3 10.00 26.81 -10.70
CA LYS A 3 10.05 27.36 -12.07
C LYS A 3 10.94 26.57 -13.04
N ASP A 4 11.82 25.71 -12.53
CA ASP A 4 12.84 25.03 -13.33
C ASP A 4 12.24 23.79 -14.00
N LYS A 5 12.27 23.71 -15.34
CA LYS A 5 11.70 22.61 -16.11
C LYS A 5 12.51 21.31 -16.01
N ASN A 6 13.78 21.38 -15.61
CA ASN A 6 14.64 20.21 -15.42
C ASN A 6 14.33 19.50 -14.09
N ILE A 7 13.78 20.23 -13.11
CA ILE A 7 13.35 19.66 -11.83
C ILE A 7 11.92 19.13 -11.97
N LYS A 8 11.78 17.80 -11.88
CA LYS A 8 10.49 17.08 -12.03
C LYS A 8 9.77 16.84 -10.71
N ALA A 9 10.51 16.73 -9.61
CA ALA A 9 9.99 16.55 -8.27
C ALA A 9 10.89 17.26 -7.25
N VAL A 10 10.38 17.51 -6.05
CA VAL A 10 11.13 18.13 -4.95
C VAL A 10 10.93 17.32 -3.68
N LEU A 11 12.03 17.02 -2.98
CA LEU A 11 12.02 16.62 -1.58
C LEU A 11 12.43 17.85 -0.75
N ALA A 12 11.54 18.33 0.10
CA ALA A 12 11.81 19.41 1.03
C ALA A 12 12.18 18.81 2.39
N LEU A 13 13.38 19.13 2.87
CA LEU A 13 13.84 18.73 4.19
C LEU A 13 13.65 19.89 5.15
N PHE A 14 13.07 19.62 6.31
CA PHE A 14 12.93 20.60 7.38
C PHE A 14 13.35 19.96 8.71
N CYS A 15 14.03 20.72 9.55
CA CYS A 15 14.36 20.33 10.90
C CYS A 15 13.74 21.36 11.83
N GLU A 16 13.07 20.90 12.87
CA GLU A 16 12.46 21.73 13.90
C GLU A 16 13.49 22.70 14.48
N THR A 17 13.08 23.95 14.65
CA THR A 17 13.88 25.00 15.27
C THR A 17 13.07 25.68 16.34
N ALA A 18 13.72 26.22 17.38
CA ALA A 18 13.07 26.79 18.56
C ALA A 18 12.12 28.00 18.29
N MET A 19 12.06 28.49 17.05
CA MET A 19 11.36 29.72 16.66
C MET A 19 10.10 29.49 15.83
N ILE A 20 9.75 28.23 15.52
CA ILE A 20 8.60 27.88 14.68
C ILE A 20 7.64 27.03 15.50
N ASP A 21 6.36 27.41 15.52
CA ASP A 21 5.28 26.61 16.09
C ASP A 21 4.63 25.67 15.05
N ALA A 22 3.82 24.72 15.54
CA ALA A 22 3.16 23.72 14.71
C ALA A 22 2.21 24.35 13.68
N GLU A 23 1.43 25.35 14.07
CA GLU A 23 0.43 25.99 13.20
C GLU A 23 1.09 26.69 12.00
N SER A 24 2.18 27.42 12.29
CA SER A 24 2.99 28.12 11.30
C SER A 24 3.63 27.13 10.32
N LEU A 25 4.17 26.01 10.83
CA LEU A 25 4.76 24.97 9.99
C LEU A 25 3.71 24.28 9.10
N THR A 26 2.57 23.89 9.67
CA THR A 26 1.44 23.30 8.95
C THR A 26 0.95 24.22 7.83
N SER A 27 0.71 25.50 8.14
CA SER A 27 0.28 26.50 7.16
C SER A 27 1.30 26.71 6.04
N MET A 28 2.59 26.74 6.39
CA MET A 28 3.69 26.85 5.43
C MET A 28 3.73 25.65 4.47
N ILE A 29 3.70 24.43 5.00
CA ILE A 29 3.73 23.20 4.21
C ILE A 29 2.50 23.11 3.30
N SER A 30 1.29 23.36 3.82
CA SER A 30 0.05 23.36 3.03
C SER A 30 0.11 24.38 1.90
N THR A 31 0.66 25.58 2.16
CA THR A 31 0.84 26.62 1.14
C THR A 31 1.83 26.21 0.05
N ILE A 32 2.97 25.62 0.43
CA ILE A 32 3.98 25.14 -0.52
C ILE A 32 3.38 24.00 -1.37
N TYR A 33 2.74 23.02 -0.73
CA TYR A 33 2.13 21.89 -1.40
C TYR A 33 1.11 22.33 -2.46
N LYS A 34 0.21 23.26 -2.10
CA LYS A 34 -0.79 23.83 -3.03
C LYS A 34 -0.13 24.47 -4.26
N LYS A 35 0.95 25.25 -4.07
CA LYS A 35 1.69 25.90 -5.18
C LYS A 35 2.33 24.88 -6.13
N TYR A 36 2.92 23.82 -5.58
CA TYR A 36 3.53 22.74 -6.37
C TYR A 36 2.51 21.90 -7.11
N ARG A 37 1.39 21.55 -6.45
CA ARG A 37 0.26 20.84 -7.04
C ARG A 37 -0.36 21.60 -8.22
N GLN A 38 -0.57 22.91 -8.08
CA GLN A 38 -1.06 23.76 -9.18
C GLN A 38 -0.15 23.75 -10.41
N LYS A 39 1.16 23.62 -10.21
CA LYS A 39 2.15 23.51 -11.31
C LYS A 39 2.36 22.08 -11.80
N LYS A 40 1.57 21.11 -11.31
CA LYS A 40 1.69 19.68 -11.62
C LYS A 40 3.12 19.16 -11.37
N LYS A 41 3.78 19.65 -10.32
CA LYS A 41 5.10 19.19 -9.88
C LYS A 41 4.99 18.61 -8.48
N PRO A 42 5.24 17.31 -8.28
CA PRO A 42 5.18 16.71 -6.95
C PRO A 42 6.22 17.34 -6.01
N VAL A 43 5.80 17.56 -4.77
CA VAL A 43 6.66 17.91 -3.63
C VAL A 43 6.32 16.99 -2.47
N ILE A 44 7.34 16.45 -1.84
CA ILE A 44 7.26 15.60 -0.65
C ILE A 44 8.08 16.27 0.45
N PHE A 45 7.64 16.15 1.71
CA PHE A 45 8.31 16.74 2.86
C PHE A 45 8.85 15.66 3.78
N SER A 46 10.07 15.85 4.26
CA SER A 46 10.60 15.11 5.40
C SER A 46 10.93 16.11 6.50
N ILE A 47 10.30 15.94 7.66
CA ILE A 47 10.43 16.85 8.79
C ILE A 47 10.93 16.10 10.02
N PHE A 48 11.96 16.66 10.66
CA PHE A 48 12.63 16.08 11.83
C PHE A 48 12.35 16.92 13.06
N GLY A 49 11.97 16.29 14.17
CA GLY A 49 11.72 16.99 15.42
C GLY A 49 11.01 16.13 16.46
N GLY A 50 10.45 16.80 17.46
CA GLY A 50 9.77 16.17 18.58
C GLY A 50 8.24 16.17 18.44
N GLU A 51 7.54 16.35 19.56
CA GLU A 51 6.08 16.28 19.64
C GLU A 51 5.37 17.24 18.67
N MET A 52 5.92 18.45 18.47
CA MET A 52 5.41 19.43 17.52
C MET A 52 5.34 18.84 16.10
N THR A 53 6.41 18.17 15.69
CA THR A 53 6.55 17.57 14.35
C THR A 53 5.52 16.45 14.13
N GLU A 54 5.29 15.60 15.14
CA GLU A 54 4.28 14.53 15.06
C GLU A 54 2.86 15.09 14.88
N ARG A 55 2.52 16.19 15.57
CA ARG A 55 1.23 16.88 15.38
C ARG A 55 1.07 17.39 13.95
N VAL A 56 2.11 18.03 13.40
CA VAL A 56 2.12 18.54 12.02
C VAL A 56 1.94 17.40 11.00
N ILE A 57 2.60 16.26 11.20
CA ILE A 57 2.44 15.07 10.34
C ILE A 57 0.98 14.58 10.38
N SER A 58 0.41 14.46 11.58
CA SER A 58 -0.98 14.03 11.76
C SER A 58 -1.97 14.96 11.05
N ASP A 59 -1.87 16.27 11.31
CA ASP A 59 -2.78 17.28 10.76
C ASP A 59 -2.72 17.29 9.22
N LEU A 60 -1.52 17.35 8.65
CA LEU A 60 -1.31 17.36 7.20
C LEU A 60 -1.66 16.01 6.54
N GLY A 61 -1.54 14.91 7.29
CA GLY A 61 -2.00 13.59 6.88
C GLY A 61 -3.51 13.56 6.59
N THR A 62 -4.31 14.23 7.41
CA THR A 62 -5.78 14.34 7.17
C THR A 62 -6.11 15.10 5.88
N GLU A 63 -5.24 16.00 5.44
CA GLU A 63 -5.34 16.73 4.16
C GLU A 63 -4.76 15.97 2.95
N ASN A 64 -4.27 14.73 3.16
CA ASN A 64 -3.54 13.95 2.15
C ASN A 64 -2.30 14.66 1.60
N ILE A 65 -1.54 15.32 2.49
CA ILE A 65 -0.26 15.96 2.16
C ILE A 65 0.87 15.01 2.61
N PRO A 66 1.78 14.61 1.69
CA PRO A 66 2.82 13.62 2.00
C PRO A 66 3.96 14.22 2.81
N VAL A 67 3.89 14.06 4.13
CA VAL A 67 4.89 14.51 5.10
C VAL A 67 5.37 13.31 5.90
N PHE A 68 6.69 13.12 5.96
CA PHE A 68 7.33 11.97 6.58
C PHE A 68 8.26 12.40 7.70
N ARG A 69 8.35 11.58 8.75
CA ARG A 69 9.31 11.75 9.85
C ARG A 69 10.76 11.43 9.48
N ASP A 70 10.94 10.66 8.40
CA ASP A 70 12.22 10.08 8.00
C ASP A 70 12.49 10.34 6.50
N VAL A 71 13.76 10.56 6.14
CA VAL A 71 14.15 10.82 4.75
C VAL A 71 14.00 9.57 3.89
N TYR A 72 14.31 8.38 4.41
CA TYR A 72 14.20 7.11 3.70
C TYR A 72 12.76 6.83 3.27
N ASP A 73 11.77 7.07 4.13
CA ASP A 73 10.36 6.93 3.78
C ASP A 73 9.95 7.92 2.68
N ALA A 74 10.38 9.18 2.80
CA ALA A 74 10.11 10.20 1.80
C ALA A 74 10.74 9.88 0.44
N VAL A 75 11.98 9.37 0.43
CA VAL A 75 12.69 8.94 -0.79
C VAL A 75 12.06 7.68 -1.38
N SER A 76 11.66 6.72 -0.54
CA SER A 76 10.95 5.50 -0.97
C SER A 76 9.63 5.85 -1.67
N CYS A 77 8.83 6.75 -1.07
CA CYS A 77 7.61 7.29 -1.67
C CYS A 77 7.88 7.95 -3.03
N LEU A 78 8.96 8.75 -3.14
CA LEU A 78 9.35 9.38 -4.38
C LEU A 78 9.81 8.36 -5.44
N GLY A 79 10.51 7.30 -5.03
CA GLY A 79 10.97 6.22 -5.91
C GLY A 79 9.82 5.43 -6.53
N VAL A 80 8.79 5.10 -5.75
CA VAL A 80 7.55 4.48 -6.25
C VAL A 80 6.83 5.43 -7.22
N SER A 81 6.69 6.70 -6.87
CA SER A 81 6.09 7.74 -7.73
C SER A 81 6.83 7.89 -9.06
N TYR A 82 8.16 7.86 -9.03
CA TYR A 82 9.00 7.90 -10.22
C TYR A 82 8.84 6.65 -11.08
N THR A 83 8.80 5.46 -10.47
CA THR A 83 8.58 4.19 -11.16
C THR A 83 7.24 4.19 -11.89
N GLN A 84 6.17 4.64 -11.22
CA GLN A 84 4.85 4.80 -11.83
C GLN A 84 4.86 5.83 -12.97
N PHE A 85 5.51 6.98 -12.78
CA PHE A 85 5.66 7.99 -13.83
C PHE A 85 6.38 7.43 -15.05
N ARG A 86 7.48 6.69 -14.84
CA ARG A 86 8.21 6.02 -15.91
C ARG A 86 7.36 4.99 -16.62
N HIS A 87 6.62 4.16 -15.88
CA HIS A 87 5.68 3.20 -16.46
C HIS A 87 4.62 3.92 -17.30
N ALA A 88 3.99 4.97 -16.77
CA ALA A 88 2.98 5.76 -17.47
C ALA A 88 3.52 6.43 -18.75
N GLN A 89 4.79 6.84 -18.78
CA GLN A 89 5.41 7.39 -20.00
C GLN A 89 5.84 6.34 -21.02
N VAL A 90 6.06 5.09 -20.59
CA VAL A 90 6.34 3.94 -21.47
C VAL A 90 5.04 3.38 -22.08
N ILE A 91 3.87 3.79 -21.57
CA ILE A 91 2.58 3.57 -22.24
C ILE A 91 2.47 4.54 -23.45
N ASP A 92 3.29 4.29 -24.47
CA ASP A 92 3.11 4.78 -25.84
C ASP A 92 2.37 3.72 -26.69
N GLY A 93 1.69 2.80 -26.02
CA GLY A 93 0.78 1.84 -26.64
C GLY A 93 -0.66 2.29 -26.41
N GLU A 94 -1.50 2.09 -27.42
CA GLU A 94 -2.96 2.28 -27.37
C GLU A 94 -3.51 2.02 -25.96
N GLU A 95 -4.40 2.89 -25.48
CA GLU A 95 -5.15 2.71 -24.25
C GLU A 95 -5.85 1.35 -24.31
N LYS A 96 -5.17 0.31 -23.82
CA LYS A 96 -5.74 -1.02 -23.70
C LYS A 96 -6.70 -0.89 -22.55
N THR A 97 -7.93 -0.45 -22.85
CA THR A 97 -9.08 -0.84 -22.04
C THR A 97 -8.91 -2.34 -21.82
N PRO A 98 -8.64 -2.78 -20.57
CA PRO A 98 -8.48 -4.19 -20.35
C PRO A 98 -9.76 -4.80 -20.87
N LYS A 99 -9.67 -5.79 -21.78
CA LYS A 99 -10.85 -6.52 -22.24
C LYS A 99 -11.32 -7.38 -21.07
N VAL A 100 -11.95 -6.72 -20.10
CA VAL A 100 -12.44 -7.34 -18.89
C VAL A 100 -13.62 -8.20 -19.29
N SER A 101 -13.49 -9.50 -19.08
CA SER A 101 -14.57 -10.43 -19.35
C SER A 101 -15.61 -10.31 -18.23
N ILE A 102 -16.64 -9.48 -18.44
CA ILE A 102 -17.75 -9.29 -17.48
C ILE A 102 -18.32 -10.66 -17.07
N ASN A 103 -18.53 -11.56 -18.02
CA ASN A 103 -19.01 -12.93 -17.74
C ASN A 103 -18.14 -13.73 -16.76
N LYS A 104 -16.81 -13.51 -16.76
CA LYS A 104 -15.91 -14.19 -15.80
C LYS A 104 -16.01 -13.57 -14.41
N ILE A 105 -16.17 -12.25 -14.34
CA ILE A 105 -16.39 -11.54 -13.07
C ILE A 105 -17.75 -11.94 -12.48
N SER A 106 -18.80 -11.92 -13.28
CA SER A 106 -20.15 -12.33 -12.86
C SER A 106 -20.13 -13.73 -12.25
N LYS A 107 -19.46 -14.72 -12.86
CA LYS A 107 -19.33 -16.06 -12.27
C LYS A 107 -18.73 -16.09 -10.86
N ILE A 108 -17.76 -15.22 -10.57
CA ILE A 108 -17.15 -15.13 -9.23
C ILE A 108 -18.14 -14.50 -8.25
N VAL A 109 -18.80 -13.42 -8.66
CA VAL A 109 -19.81 -12.72 -7.85
C VAL A 109 -21.03 -13.61 -7.60
N ASP A 110 -21.56 -14.25 -8.63
CA ASP A 110 -22.70 -15.17 -8.57
C ASP A 110 -22.42 -16.34 -7.63
N LYS A 111 -21.19 -16.86 -7.64
CA LYS A 111 -20.76 -17.90 -6.70
C LYS A 111 -20.79 -17.37 -5.26
N ALA A 112 -20.25 -16.19 -5.01
CA ALA A 112 -20.28 -15.58 -3.68
C ALA A 112 -21.71 -15.32 -3.19
N LEU A 113 -22.58 -14.81 -4.06
CA LEU A 113 -24.00 -14.62 -3.77
C LEU A 113 -24.72 -15.95 -3.52
N SER A 114 -24.43 -17.00 -4.29
CA SER A 114 -25.01 -18.33 -4.09
C SER A 114 -24.56 -19.00 -2.78
N ASP A 115 -23.36 -18.65 -2.31
CA ASP A 115 -22.86 -19.02 -0.98
C ASP A 115 -23.47 -18.16 0.14
N GLY A 116 -24.38 -17.22 -0.17
CA GLY A 116 -25.00 -16.32 0.81
C GLY A 116 -24.10 -15.21 1.32
N ARG A 117 -23.01 -14.89 0.60
CA ARG A 117 -22.00 -13.90 1.01
C ARG A 117 -22.18 -12.57 0.27
N GLU A 118 -22.01 -11.47 1.00
CA GLU A 118 -21.93 -10.11 0.44
C GLU A 118 -20.48 -9.66 0.22
N PHE A 119 -19.51 -10.58 0.34
CA PHE A 119 -18.08 -10.30 0.21
C PHE A 119 -17.35 -11.41 -0.56
N LEU A 120 -16.23 -11.05 -1.20
CA LEU A 120 -15.32 -11.98 -1.87
C LEU A 120 -14.25 -12.49 -0.92
N LEU A 121 -13.87 -13.75 -1.06
CA LEU A 121 -12.66 -14.29 -0.44
C LEU A 121 -11.40 -13.72 -1.12
N ALA A 122 -10.26 -13.84 -0.46
CA ALA A 122 -9.02 -13.21 -0.93
C ALA A 122 -8.56 -13.73 -2.31
N ASP A 123 -8.74 -15.02 -2.56
CA ASP A 123 -8.47 -15.67 -3.85
C ASP A 123 -9.46 -15.25 -4.93
N GLU A 124 -10.74 -15.14 -4.59
CA GLU A 124 -11.79 -14.64 -5.48
C GLU A 124 -11.50 -13.19 -5.91
N GLY A 125 -11.13 -12.33 -4.95
CA GLY A 125 -10.69 -10.96 -5.21
C GLY A 125 -9.44 -10.89 -6.09
N ASN A 126 -8.42 -11.70 -5.79
CA ASN A 126 -7.21 -11.78 -6.63
C ASN A 126 -7.50 -12.28 -8.05
N GLN A 127 -8.41 -13.25 -8.20
CA GLN A 127 -8.84 -13.74 -9.50
C GLN A 127 -9.57 -12.65 -10.29
N LEU A 128 -10.44 -11.87 -9.62
CA LEU A 128 -11.11 -10.71 -10.22
C LEU A 128 -10.10 -9.66 -10.70
N LEU A 129 -9.11 -9.30 -9.86
CA LEU A 129 -8.05 -8.37 -10.26
C LEU A 129 -7.30 -8.85 -11.50
N LYS A 130 -6.95 -10.14 -11.56
CA LYS A 130 -6.32 -10.74 -12.76
C LYS A 130 -7.21 -10.66 -14.00
N ILE A 131 -8.52 -10.93 -13.88
CA ILE A 131 -9.48 -10.79 -14.99
C ILE A 131 -9.60 -9.33 -15.45
N ALA A 132 -9.48 -8.38 -14.51
CA ALA A 132 -9.48 -6.94 -14.78
C ALA A 132 -8.16 -6.42 -15.37
N GLY A 133 -7.14 -7.28 -15.52
CA GLY A 133 -5.81 -6.88 -15.99
C GLY A 133 -4.99 -6.12 -14.94
N LEU A 134 -5.42 -6.16 -13.67
CA LEU A 134 -4.73 -5.52 -12.55
C LEU A 134 -3.76 -6.51 -11.92
N SER A 135 -2.55 -6.02 -11.64
CA SER A 135 -1.52 -6.79 -10.95
C SER A 135 -1.68 -6.60 -9.44
N GLY A 136 -1.89 -7.70 -8.71
CA GLY A 136 -1.84 -7.72 -7.25
C GLY A 136 -0.50 -8.26 -6.75
N PRO A 137 -0.21 -8.16 -5.44
CA PRO A 137 0.93 -8.84 -4.84
C PRO A 137 0.83 -10.36 -5.07
N LYS A 138 1.98 -11.02 -5.27
CA LYS A 138 2.02 -12.49 -5.35
C LYS A 138 1.41 -13.08 -4.08
N SER A 139 0.60 -14.11 -4.23
CA SER A 139 -0.14 -14.73 -3.14
C SER A 139 -0.61 -16.14 -3.53
N GLY A 140 -0.86 -16.98 -2.53
CA GLY A 140 -1.38 -18.34 -2.71
C GLY A 140 -2.22 -18.79 -1.51
N ILE A 141 -2.99 -19.87 -1.69
CA ILE A 141 -3.70 -20.54 -0.59
C ILE A 141 -2.91 -21.78 -0.19
N ALA A 142 -2.44 -21.81 1.04
CA ALA A 142 -1.88 -23.00 1.65
C ALA A 142 -3.00 -23.81 2.34
N ARG A 143 -3.09 -25.11 2.03
CA ARG A 143 -3.99 -26.06 2.73
C ARG A 143 -3.25 -26.96 3.71
N ASN A 144 -1.93 -26.86 3.73
CA ASN A 144 -1.06 -27.56 4.67
C ASN A 144 0.23 -26.76 4.84
N ILE A 145 0.98 -27.10 5.89
CA ILE A 145 2.21 -26.40 6.26
C ILE A 145 3.28 -26.44 5.16
N LYS A 146 3.36 -27.54 4.40
CA LYS A 146 4.30 -27.68 3.28
C LYS A 146 3.99 -26.67 2.17
N GLN A 147 2.71 -26.54 1.81
CA GLN A 147 2.27 -25.55 0.82
C GLN A 147 2.51 -24.12 1.31
N ALA A 148 2.35 -23.84 2.61
CA ALA A 148 2.62 -22.51 3.16
C ALA A 148 4.07 -22.09 2.93
N VAL A 149 5.01 -23.00 3.22
CA VAL A 149 6.44 -22.77 3.00
C VAL A 149 6.76 -22.64 1.51
N GLU A 150 6.28 -23.56 0.67
CA GLU A 150 6.53 -23.51 -0.78
C GLU A 150 6.04 -22.20 -1.40
N ILE A 151 4.86 -21.73 -0.99
CA ILE A 151 4.31 -20.44 -1.44
C ILE A 151 5.15 -19.28 -0.93
N ALA A 152 5.58 -19.29 0.34
CA ALA A 152 6.42 -18.23 0.90
C ALA A 152 7.78 -18.13 0.20
N GLU A 153 8.40 -19.27 -0.12
CA GLU A 153 9.67 -19.34 -0.84
C GLU A 153 9.54 -18.83 -2.30
N ASP A 154 8.43 -19.10 -2.99
CA ASP A 154 8.17 -18.57 -4.35
C ASP A 154 7.86 -17.06 -4.37
N ILE A 155 7.21 -16.56 -3.32
CA ILE A 155 6.93 -15.13 -3.16
C ILE A 155 8.21 -14.36 -2.80
N GLY A 156 9.00 -14.90 -1.88
CA GLY A 156 10.11 -14.22 -1.22
C GLY A 156 9.67 -13.52 0.07
N TYR A 157 10.60 -13.39 1.02
CA TYR A 157 10.36 -12.80 2.34
C TYR A 157 10.63 -11.28 2.36
N PRO A 158 9.98 -10.50 3.26
CA PRO A 158 8.98 -10.94 4.23
C PRO A 158 7.62 -11.25 3.61
N VAL A 159 6.86 -12.17 4.22
CA VAL A 159 5.49 -12.52 3.82
C VAL A 159 4.47 -12.26 4.91
N VAL A 160 3.21 -12.10 4.51
CA VAL A 160 2.05 -12.00 5.41
C VAL A 160 1.23 -13.27 5.28
N MET A 161 0.91 -13.92 6.41
CA MET A 161 0.01 -15.06 6.46
C MET A 161 -1.33 -14.66 7.06
N LYS A 162 -2.44 -15.11 6.46
CA LYS A 162 -3.77 -14.88 7.01
C LYS A 162 -4.70 -16.06 6.81
N VAL A 163 -5.62 -16.26 7.76
CA VAL A 163 -6.68 -17.26 7.68
C VAL A 163 -7.64 -16.94 6.53
N VAL A 164 -8.02 -17.98 5.79
CA VAL A 164 -9.04 -17.93 4.75
C VAL A 164 -10.23 -18.72 5.26
N SER A 165 -11.13 -18.06 6.01
CA SER A 165 -12.37 -18.65 6.53
C SER A 165 -13.60 -17.88 6.03
N ARG A 166 -14.73 -18.60 5.89
CA ARG A 166 -16.05 -18.03 5.57
C ARG A 166 -16.67 -17.30 6.76
N ASP A 167 -16.35 -17.73 7.98
CA ASP A 167 -17.02 -17.29 9.21
C ASP A 167 -16.27 -16.15 9.92
N ILE A 168 -15.02 -15.86 9.52
CA ILE A 168 -14.17 -14.85 10.13
C ILE A 168 -14.01 -13.66 9.17
N LEU A 169 -14.93 -12.69 9.28
CA LEU A 169 -14.88 -11.42 8.56
C LEU A 169 -13.75 -10.50 9.08
N HIS A 170 -13.56 -10.43 10.39
CA HIS A 170 -12.54 -9.59 11.04
C HIS A 170 -11.32 -10.42 11.47
N LYS A 171 -10.45 -10.72 10.49
CA LYS A 171 -9.32 -11.66 10.63
C LYS A 171 -8.25 -11.21 11.62
N SER A 172 -8.13 -9.91 11.89
CA SER A 172 -7.19 -9.37 12.88
C SER A 172 -7.67 -9.57 14.31
N ASP A 173 -8.98 -9.61 14.55
CA ASP A 173 -9.56 -9.62 15.90
C ASP A 173 -9.47 -10.98 16.60
N VAL A 174 -9.09 -12.02 15.85
CA VAL A 174 -8.90 -13.41 16.31
C VAL A 174 -7.47 -13.94 16.07
N GLY A 175 -6.49 -13.06 15.80
CA GLY A 175 -5.11 -13.49 15.53
C GLY A 175 -4.95 -14.27 14.22
N GLY A 176 -5.88 -14.09 13.29
CA GLY A 176 -5.90 -14.73 11.96
C GLY A 176 -5.07 -13.99 10.92
N VAL A 177 -4.25 -13.01 11.30
CA VAL A 177 -3.29 -12.32 10.42
C VAL A 177 -1.96 -12.20 11.16
N LEU A 178 -0.89 -12.74 10.57
CA LEU A 178 0.48 -12.64 11.05
C LEU A 178 1.31 -11.94 9.99
N LEU A 179 1.94 -10.84 10.38
CA LEU A 179 2.72 -9.95 9.53
C LEU A 179 4.21 -10.24 9.72
N ASP A 180 5.02 -9.68 8.80
CA ASP A 180 6.49 -9.63 8.92
C ASP A 180 7.14 -10.99 9.18
N LEU A 181 6.67 -12.03 8.48
CA LEU A 181 7.30 -13.34 8.54
C LEU A 181 8.54 -13.30 7.65
N ASP A 182 9.72 -13.28 8.25
CA ASP A 182 11.01 -13.02 7.60
C ASP A 182 11.70 -14.30 7.08
N ASN A 183 11.26 -15.47 7.54
CA ASN A 183 11.89 -16.74 7.22
C ASN A 183 10.92 -17.93 7.29
N LYS A 184 11.43 -19.09 6.92
CA LYS A 184 10.68 -20.34 6.87
C LYS A 184 10.17 -20.76 8.24
N GLU A 185 11.00 -20.63 9.27
CA GLU A 185 10.67 -21.02 10.64
C GLU A 185 9.46 -20.22 11.15
N GLU A 186 9.44 -18.90 10.94
CA GLU A 186 8.32 -18.04 11.29
C GLU A 186 7.04 -18.38 10.51
N VAL A 187 7.16 -18.79 9.24
CA VAL A 187 6.02 -19.30 8.44
C VAL A 187 5.44 -20.59 9.02
N LEU A 188 6.28 -21.50 9.52
CA LEU A 188 5.82 -22.74 10.17
C LEU A 188 5.04 -22.41 11.45
N ASP A 189 5.58 -21.55 12.30
CA ASP A 189 4.97 -21.14 13.56
C ASP A 189 3.66 -20.38 13.34
N ALA A 190 3.65 -19.48 12.34
CA ALA A 190 2.47 -18.75 11.94
C ALA A 190 1.33 -19.66 11.47
N TYR A 191 1.66 -20.67 10.65
CA TYR A 191 0.67 -21.64 10.17
C TYR A 191 0.05 -22.43 11.33
N GLN A 192 0.87 -22.89 12.28
CA GLN A 192 0.38 -23.62 13.45
C GLN A 192 -0.52 -22.76 14.33
N THR A 193 -0.14 -21.51 14.55
CA THR A 193 -0.93 -20.55 15.34
C THR A 193 -2.29 -20.30 14.68
N ILE A 194 -2.31 -20.07 13.37
CA ILE A 194 -3.56 -19.85 12.64
C ILE A 194 -4.46 -21.08 12.68
N VAL A 195 -3.92 -22.29 12.49
CA VAL A 195 -4.70 -23.54 12.55
C VAL A 195 -5.22 -23.85 13.96
N HIS A 196 -4.47 -23.48 15.00
CA HIS A 196 -4.92 -23.66 16.38
C HIS A 196 -6.07 -22.70 16.75
N ASN A 197 -6.08 -21.50 16.17
CA ASN A 197 -7.05 -20.45 16.47
C ASN A 197 -8.27 -20.42 15.52
N SER A 198 -8.33 -21.32 14.54
CA SER A 198 -9.36 -21.37 13.49
C SER A 198 -10.39 -22.47 13.67
#